data_AF-A0A7H8QVF2-F1
#
_entry.id   AF-A0A7H8QVF2-F1
#
_cell.length_a   1.000
_cell.length_b   1.000
_cell.length_c   1.000
_cell.angle_alpha   90.00
_cell.angle_beta   90.00
_cell.angle_gamma   90.00
#
_symmetry.space_group_name_H-M   'P 1'
#
loop_
_entity.id
_entity.type
_entity.pdbx_description
1 polymer ?
#
loop_
_entity_poly.entity_id
_entity_poly.type
_entity_poly.pdbx_seq_one_letter_code
_entity_poly.pdbx_strand_id
1 'polypeptide(L)'
;MSTQAARNIRLTHNSQQRSFRLLELTPEIAELLSSDNAPVLHLKSSPSDPSAQNTAYVNLCTPDKTFRIRQVQSSNSIHLIQPSTGENSRVVPLKQQKEKENDGLNEEWADTVSTVAKSQSTLEVHALEEGGASVTQMLAQGLRVYGSEDQEDVDMADSNRREEVVTRAEREGAKKKVIADVPFSEAECNAAWTDICAFVHVDTESNNNVAAFRPSARMKIDAWKRILQGSVLQSIDLEKQFLANDLWKAVLGDDDDGEEEEPFPRPLFDALLNRLVEKTGSQPLELKWSNLDKDASIKWIGETYLEAFAPVERSAIGRSEFLRAWKDLLPEAWRDAASLDVLPANSYKSPDPVSICFVKESERHKLKKAGEGATGAGAATTKNSRNWHERFRSQRK
;
A
#
# COMPACT_ATOMS: atom_id res chain seq x y z
N MET A 1 -12.75 -39.23 52.42
CA MET A 1 -12.81 -37.76 52.61
C MET A 1 -11.57 -37.17 51.97
N SER A 2 -11.70 -36.52 50.82
CA SER A 2 -10.58 -35.97 50.05
C SER A 2 -10.35 -34.53 50.48
N THR A 3 -9.33 -34.27 51.31
CA THR A 3 -8.92 -32.91 51.67
C THR A 3 -8.21 -32.30 50.46
N GLN A 4 -8.91 -31.51 49.66
CA GLN A 4 -8.26 -30.56 48.76
C GLN A 4 -7.58 -29.51 49.65
N ALA A 5 -6.27 -29.65 49.87
CA ALA A 5 -5.45 -28.57 50.39
C ALA A 5 -5.43 -27.47 49.31
N ALA A 6 -6.31 -26.48 49.43
CA ALA A 6 -6.31 -25.32 48.55
C ALA A 6 -5.00 -24.54 48.79
N ARG A 7 -4.05 -24.65 47.86
CA ARG A 7 -2.86 -23.80 47.83
C ARG A 7 -3.32 -22.35 47.67
N ASN A 8 -3.07 -21.52 48.68
CA ASN A 8 -3.44 -20.10 48.66
C ASN A 8 -2.38 -19.31 47.89
N ILE A 9 -2.75 -18.79 46.71
CA ILE A 9 -1.88 -17.90 45.93
C ILE A 9 -2.01 -16.48 46.50
N ARG A 10 -0.89 -15.88 46.92
CA ARG A 10 -0.88 -14.52 47.47
C ARG A 10 -0.94 -13.50 46.32
N LEU A 11 -1.93 -12.62 46.33
CA LEU A 11 -2.06 -11.52 45.36
C LEU A 11 -1.58 -10.21 45.96
N THR A 12 -0.59 -9.58 45.33
CA THR A 12 -0.02 -8.29 45.74
C THR A 12 -0.25 -7.23 44.67
N HIS A 13 -0.29 -5.95 45.05
CA HIS A 13 -0.52 -4.85 44.11
C HIS A 13 0.72 -3.97 44.02
N ASN A 14 1.32 -3.83 42.84
CA ASN A 14 2.45 -2.93 42.64
C ASN A 14 1.94 -1.49 42.43
N SER A 15 2.53 -0.51 43.13
CA SER A 15 2.17 0.91 43.01
C SER A 15 2.71 1.55 41.73
N GLN A 16 3.77 0.99 41.13
CA GLN A 16 4.28 1.41 39.83
C GLN A 16 3.66 0.55 38.73
N GLN A 17 2.56 1.02 38.16
CA GLN A 17 1.92 0.35 37.02
C GLN A 17 2.78 0.55 35.76
N ARG A 18 3.15 -0.54 35.11
CA ARG A 18 3.87 -0.52 33.84
C ARG A 18 2.92 -0.17 32.69
N SER A 19 3.44 0.49 31.65
CA SER A 19 2.68 0.89 30.46
C SER A 19 2.44 -0.28 29.50
N PHE A 20 1.79 -1.34 29.97
CA PHE A 20 1.39 -2.46 29.12
C PHE A 20 0.05 -2.17 28.43
N ARG A 21 -0.06 -2.59 27.17
CA ARG A 21 -1.32 -2.63 26.43
C ARG A 21 -1.55 -4.02 25.87
N LEU A 22 -2.82 -4.41 25.82
CA LEU A 22 -3.25 -5.66 25.23
C LEU A 22 -3.45 -5.45 23.73
N LEU A 23 -2.80 -6.28 22.91
CA LEU A 23 -2.97 -6.33 21.47
C LEU A 23 -3.54 -7.70 21.10
N GLU A 24 -4.60 -7.69 20.30
CA GLU A 24 -5.16 -8.89 19.70
C GLU A 24 -4.18 -9.44 18.67
N LEU A 25 -3.87 -10.73 18.78
CA LEU A 25 -3.04 -11.43 17.81
C LEU A 25 -3.95 -12.32 16.98
N THR A 26 -4.14 -11.95 15.70
CA THR A 26 -4.77 -12.86 14.74
C THR A 26 -3.88 -14.10 14.56
N PRO A 27 -4.44 -15.25 14.13
CA PRO A 27 -3.66 -16.49 13.95
C PRO A 27 -2.40 -16.29 13.09
N GLU A 28 -2.52 -15.48 12.03
CA GLU A 28 -1.42 -15.13 11.13
C GLU A 28 -0.29 -14.36 11.86
N ILE A 29 -0.61 -13.35 12.65
CA ILE A 29 0.39 -12.59 13.41
C ILE A 29 1.02 -13.45 14.51
N ALA A 30 0.21 -14.31 15.15
CA ALA A 30 0.70 -15.23 16.17
C ALA A 30 1.69 -16.25 15.58
N GLU A 31 1.41 -16.78 14.39
CA GLU A 31 2.32 -17.68 13.68
C GLU A 31 3.61 -16.97 13.27
N LEU A 32 3.53 -15.76 12.73
CA LEU A 32 4.70 -14.94 12.38
C LEU A 32 5.60 -14.67 13.59
N LEU A 33 5.00 -14.30 14.74
CA LEU A 33 5.74 -14.02 15.98
C LEU A 33 6.31 -15.28 16.65
N SER A 34 5.68 -16.43 16.42
CA SER A 34 6.13 -17.72 16.98
C SER A 34 7.14 -18.44 16.09
N SER A 35 7.40 -17.93 14.88
CA SER A 35 8.36 -18.51 13.94
C SER A 35 9.82 -18.29 14.38
N ASP A 36 10.70 -19.23 14.01
CA ASP A 36 12.14 -19.17 14.36
C ASP A 36 12.84 -17.90 13.80
N ASN A 37 12.30 -17.32 12.73
CA ASN A 37 12.76 -16.08 12.12
C ASN A 37 11.67 -15.00 12.21
N ALA A 38 11.22 -14.68 13.42
CA ALA A 38 10.18 -13.67 13.64
C ALA A 38 10.56 -12.32 13.01
N PRO A 39 9.79 -11.82 12.02
CA PRO A 39 10.10 -10.57 11.35
C PRO A 39 9.82 -9.37 12.26
N VAL A 40 10.48 -8.24 11.97
CA VAL A 40 10.21 -6.98 12.66
C VAL A 40 8.86 -6.43 12.21
N LEU A 41 7.95 -6.20 13.16
CA LEU A 41 6.67 -5.56 12.91
C LEU A 41 6.78 -4.05 13.12
N HIS A 42 6.20 -3.28 12.21
CA HIS A 42 6.27 -1.82 12.26
C HIS A 42 4.89 -1.22 12.58
N LEU A 43 4.85 -0.26 13.50
CA LEU A 43 3.69 0.59 13.72
C LEU A 43 3.88 1.87 12.90
N LYS A 44 3.06 2.04 11.87
CA LYS A 44 3.09 3.24 11.03
C LYS A 44 1.78 4.03 11.18
N SER A 45 1.88 5.34 11.12
CA SER A 45 0.73 6.25 11.18
C SER A 45 0.88 7.33 10.12
N SER A 46 -0.24 7.77 9.56
CA SER A 46 -0.26 8.97 8.71
C SER A 46 0.24 10.18 9.50
N PRO A 47 0.97 11.12 8.88
CA PRO A 47 1.33 12.37 9.54
C PRO A 47 0.06 13.05 10.07
N SER A 48 0.13 13.51 11.32
CA SER A 48 -0.96 14.23 11.98
C SER A 48 -1.09 15.61 11.38
N ASP A 49 -1.90 15.75 10.33
CA ASP A 49 -2.27 17.06 9.78
C ASP A 49 -3.31 17.71 10.71
N PRO A 50 -3.00 18.84 11.38
CA PRO A 50 -3.93 19.51 12.29
C PRO A 50 -5.17 20.07 11.58
N SER A 51 -5.16 20.17 10.24
CA SER A 51 -6.28 20.67 9.44
C SER A 51 -7.25 19.58 8.99
N ALA A 52 -6.81 18.33 8.93
CA ALA A 52 -7.63 17.20 8.57
C ALA A 52 -8.32 16.66 9.84
N GLN A 53 -9.66 16.75 9.90
CA GLN A 53 -10.50 16.10 10.92
C GLN A 53 -10.44 14.55 10.85
N ASN A 54 -9.45 13.99 10.16
CA ASN A 54 -9.27 12.56 9.97
C ASN A 54 -8.56 12.01 11.21
N THR A 55 -9.33 11.27 12.01
CA THR A 55 -8.88 10.33 13.03
C THR A 55 -7.54 9.70 12.65
N ALA A 56 -6.47 10.07 13.36
CA ALA A 56 -5.15 9.46 13.18
C ALA A 56 -5.27 7.96 13.44
N TYR A 57 -5.11 7.15 12.39
CA TYR A 57 -5.09 5.70 12.47
C TYR A 57 -3.66 5.20 12.57
N VAL A 58 -3.46 4.17 13.38
CA VAL A 58 -2.19 3.45 13.46
C VAL A 58 -2.39 2.09 12.80
N ASN A 59 -1.49 1.77 11.89
CA ASN A 59 -1.47 0.50 11.19
C ASN A 59 -0.28 -0.34 11.67
N LEU A 60 -0.52 -1.62 11.89
CA LEU A 60 0.50 -2.65 12.10
C LEU A 60 0.88 -3.22 10.72
N CYS A 61 2.14 -3.03 10.35
CA CYS A 61 2.68 -3.53 9.09
C CYS A 61 3.55 -4.74 9.36
N THR A 62 3.17 -5.86 8.75
CA THR A 62 4.04 -7.02 8.52
C THR A 62 4.85 -6.79 7.23
N PRO A 63 5.81 -7.66 6.87
CA PRO A 63 6.55 -7.51 5.61
C PRO A 63 5.64 -7.50 4.36
N ASP A 64 4.54 -8.24 4.41
CA ASP A 64 3.64 -8.49 3.28
C ASP A 64 2.25 -7.86 3.40
N LYS A 65 1.75 -7.63 4.62
CA LYS A 65 0.37 -7.16 4.88
C LYS A 65 0.27 -6.01 5.86
N THR A 66 -0.78 -5.20 5.70
CA THR A 66 -1.15 -4.13 6.63
C THR A 66 -2.42 -4.46 7.41
N PHE A 67 -2.38 -4.25 8.72
CA PHE A 67 -3.53 -4.36 9.61
C PHE A 67 -3.82 -3.02 10.28
N ARG A 68 -5.09 -2.66 10.41
CA ARG A 68 -5.52 -1.46 11.11
C ARG A 68 -5.79 -1.76 12.57
N ILE A 69 -5.23 -0.94 13.45
CA ILE A 69 -5.42 -1.07 14.89
C ILE A 69 -6.64 -0.23 15.33
N ARG A 70 -7.52 -0.84 16.11
CA ARG A 70 -8.68 -0.17 16.74
C ARG A 70 -8.61 -0.34 18.25
N GLN A 71 -8.78 0.74 19.00
CA GLN A 71 -8.87 0.66 20.45
C GLN A 71 -10.32 0.43 20.87
N VAL A 72 -10.55 -0.60 21.68
CA VAL A 72 -11.86 -0.91 22.28
C VAL A 72 -11.78 -0.80 23.79
N GLN A 73 -12.64 0.04 24.34
CA GLN A 73 -12.77 0.22 25.78
C GLN A 73 -13.59 -0.92 26.38
N SER A 74 -13.13 -1.42 27.53
CA SER A 74 -13.82 -2.43 28.30
C SER A 74 -14.33 -1.83 29.61
N SER A 75 -15.58 -2.14 29.96
CA SER A 75 -16.13 -1.81 31.29
C SER A 75 -15.59 -2.74 32.39
N ASN A 76 -14.90 -3.82 32.03
CA ASN A 76 -14.33 -4.79 32.96
C ASN A 76 -12.93 -4.33 33.44
N SER A 77 -12.60 -4.61 34.70
CA SER A 77 -11.27 -4.37 35.25
C SER A 77 -10.33 -5.53 34.91
N ILE A 78 -9.52 -5.37 33.86
CA ILE A 78 -8.52 -6.37 33.47
C ILE A 78 -7.20 -6.05 34.18
N HIS A 79 -6.72 -7.00 34.96
CA HIS A 79 -5.47 -6.90 35.70
C HIS A 79 -4.43 -7.82 35.09
N LEU A 80 -3.27 -7.26 34.71
CA LEU A 80 -2.11 -8.02 34.30
C LEU A 80 -1.31 -8.39 35.53
N ILE A 81 -1.03 -9.68 35.66
CA ILE A 81 -0.40 -10.26 36.84
C ILE A 81 0.89 -10.98 36.43
N GLN A 82 1.93 -10.87 37.25
CA GLN A 82 3.23 -11.51 37.03
C GLN A 82 3.65 -12.26 38.31
N PRO A 83 4.20 -13.48 38.19
CA PRO A 83 4.81 -14.19 39.32
C PRO A 83 5.89 -13.31 39.97
N SER A 84 5.88 -13.18 41.29
CA SER A 84 6.88 -12.39 41.99
C SER A 84 8.14 -13.23 42.24
N THR A 85 9.27 -12.84 41.65
CA THR A 85 10.58 -13.50 41.84
C THR A 85 11.26 -13.16 43.18
N GLY A 86 10.51 -12.79 44.22
CA GLY A 86 11.04 -12.44 45.55
C GLY A 86 11.80 -11.11 45.64
N GLU A 87 12.37 -10.60 44.55
CA GLU A 87 13.24 -9.39 44.57
C GLU A 87 12.50 -8.06 44.79
N ASN A 88 11.22 -7.97 44.44
CA ASN A 88 10.48 -6.69 44.44
C ASN A 88 9.42 -6.56 45.54
N SER A 89 9.43 -7.45 46.53
CA SER A 89 8.39 -7.45 47.55
C SER A 89 8.66 -6.45 48.67
N ARG A 90 8.24 -5.20 48.46
CA ARG A 90 7.94 -4.27 49.56
C ARG A 90 6.58 -4.59 50.20
N VAL A 91 6.30 -5.87 50.44
CA VAL A 91 5.09 -6.27 51.15
C VAL A 91 5.36 -6.13 52.63
N VAL A 92 4.67 -5.18 53.24
CA VAL A 92 4.51 -5.08 54.69
C VAL A 92 4.05 -6.46 55.18
N PRO A 93 4.80 -7.12 56.09
CA PRO A 93 4.34 -8.38 56.65
C PRO A 93 2.96 -8.14 57.28
N LEU A 94 1.95 -8.93 56.91
CA LEU A 94 0.77 -9.05 57.76
C LEU A 94 1.27 -9.59 59.10
N LYS A 95 1.44 -8.69 60.07
CA LYS A 95 1.62 -9.08 61.47
C LYS A 95 0.34 -9.78 61.91
N GLN A 96 0.28 -11.09 61.74
CA GLN A 96 -0.54 -11.96 62.58
C GLN A 96 0.22 -13.27 62.82
N GLN A 97 0.92 -13.26 63.96
CA GLN A 97 1.13 -14.38 64.87
C GLN A 97 1.39 -15.76 64.25
N LYS A 98 2.67 -16.10 64.15
CA LYS A 98 3.22 -17.21 64.95
C LYS A 98 4.74 -17.14 64.94
N GLU A 99 5.30 -16.85 66.10
CA GLU A 99 6.66 -17.26 66.46
C GLU A 99 6.75 -18.77 66.22
N LYS A 100 7.60 -19.15 65.27
CA LYS A 100 8.48 -20.31 65.38
C LYS A 100 9.55 -20.18 64.31
N GLU A 101 10.77 -19.92 64.79
CA GLU A 101 12.00 -20.24 64.09
C GLU A 101 11.89 -21.64 63.50
N ASN A 102 11.98 -21.75 62.17
CA ASN A 102 12.81 -22.80 61.60
C ASN A 102 13.22 -22.47 60.16
N ASP A 103 14.50 -22.70 59.93
CA ASP A 103 15.25 -22.85 58.69
C ASP A 103 14.41 -23.28 57.47
N GLY A 104 14.35 -22.44 56.42
CA GLY A 104 13.58 -22.73 55.20
C GLY A 104 13.17 -21.50 54.36
N LEU A 105 14.08 -20.55 54.13
CA LEU A 105 13.78 -19.23 53.54
C LEU A 105 13.41 -19.20 52.04
N ASN A 106 13.13 -20.32 51.38
CA ASN A 106 12.94 -20.34 49.91
C ASN A 106 11.57 -20.82 49.39
N GLU A 107 10.64 -21.27 50.24
CA GLU A 107 9.36 -21.83 49.75
C GLU A 107 8.17 -20.87 49.84
N GLU A 108 8.19 -19.86 50.72
CA GLU A 108 7.00 -19.02 50.99
C GLU A 108 6.67 -18.00 49.88
N TRP A 109 7.63 -17.74 48.99
CA TRP A 109 7.53 -16.79 47.88
C TRP A 109 7.14 -17.45 46.55
N ALA A 110 7.20 -18.78 46.48
CA ALA A 110 7.00 -19.55 45.25
C ALA A 110 5.60 -19.35 44.66
N ASP A 111 4.60 -19.02 45.51
CA ASP A 111 3.19 -18.88 45.12
C ASP A 111 2.65 -17.45 45.30
N THR A 112 3.49 -16.43 45.10
CA THR A 112 3.05 -15.02 45.12
C THR A 112 2.97 -14.45 43.71
N VAL A 113 1.88 -13.74 43.41
CA VAL A 113 1.64 -13.06 42.14
C VAL A 113 1.36 -11.59 42.42
N SER A 114 1.91 -10.71 41.59
CA SER A 114 1.75 -9.26 41.70
C SER A 114 1.01 -8.67 40.50
N THR A 115 0.10 -7.72 40.74
CA THR A 115 -0.53 -6.93 39.68
C THR A 115 0.47 -5.91 39.18
N VAL A 116 0.81 -5.98 37.88
CA VAL A 116 1.81 -5.13 37.22
C VAL A 116 1.20 -4.03 36.36
N ALA A 117 -0.05 -4.20 35.90
CA ALA A 117 -0.78 -3.18 35.15
C ALA A 117 -2.29 -3.42 35.22
N LYS A 118 -3.05 -2.34 35.00
CA LYS A 118 -4.50 -2.39 34.80
C LYS A 118 -4.78 -1.94 33.37
N SER A 119 -5.39 -2.80 32.57
CA SER A 119 -5.82 -2.46 31.22
C SER A 119 -7.31 -2.16 31.20
N GLN A 120 -7.69 -0.99 30.70
CA GLN A 120 -9.09 -0.61 30.45
C GLN A 120 -9.49 -0.75 28.98
N SER A 121 -8.54 -1.06 28.11
CA SER A 121 -8.77 -1.18 26.68
C SER A 121 -7.94 -2.28 26.04
N THR A 122 -8.47 -2.88 25.00
CA THR A 122 -7.74 -3.82 24.13
C THR A 122 -7.58 -3.17 22.75
N LEU A 123 -6.45 -3.44 22.11
CA LEU A 123 -6.19 -3.06 20.73
C LEU A 123 -6.58 -4.24 19.83
N GLU A 124 -7.64 -4.08 19.08
CA GLU A 124 -8.11 -5.03 18.07
C GLU A 124 -7.36 -4.80 16.75
N VAL A 125 -7.14 -5.87 15.99
CA VAL A 125 -6.38 -5.85 14.74
C VAL A 125 -7.26 -6.32 13.60
N HIS A 126 -7.48 -5.47 12.60
CA HIS A 126 -8.30 -5.77 11.42
C HIS A 126 -7.47 -5.79 10.15
N ALA A 127 -7.55 -6.88 9.37
CA ALA A 127 -6.92 -6.94 8.05
C ALA A 127 -7.57 -5.94 7.09
N LEU A 128 -6.76 -5.24 6.29
CA LEU A 128 -7.25 -4.38 5.21
C LEU A 128 -7.34 -5.20 3.92
N GLU A 129 -8.51 -5.74 3.60
CA GLU A 129 -8.70 -6.48 2.33
C GLU A 129 -8.80 -5.56 1.10
N GLU A 130 -9.09 -4.26 1.27
CA GLU A 130 -9.23 -3.28 0.18
C GLU A 130 -8.00 -2.34 0.04
N GLY A 131 -6.84 -2.75 0.55
CA GLY A 131 -5.67 -1.88 0.72
C GLY A 131 -5.05 -1.33 -0.57
N GLY A 132 -5.07 -2.08 -1.67
CA GLY A 132 -4.30 -1.76 -2.88
C GLY A 132 -4.55 -0.35 -3.44
N ALA A 133 -5.80 -0.01 -3.75
CA ALA A 133 -6.16 1.30 -4.31
C ALA A 133 -5.86 2.46 -3.34
N SER A 134 -6.03 2.22 -2.03
CA SER A 134 -5.71 3.22 -1.01
C SER A 134 -4.21 3.45 -0.87
N VAL A 135 -3.39 2.40 -0.99
CA VAL A 135 -1.93 2.50 -0.98
C VAL A 135 -1.47 3.29 -2.20
N THR A 136 -1.95 2.91 -3.40
CA THR A 136 -1.67 3.60 -4.66
C THR A 136 -2.01 5.08 -4.58
N GLN A 137 -3.19 5.43 -4.08
CA GLN A 137 -3.61 6.83 -3.93
C GLN A 137 -2.72 7.61 -2.97
N MET A 138 -2.39 7.03 -1.80
CA MET A 138 -1.58 7.71 -0.79
C MET A 138 -0.14 7.88 -1.25
N LEU A 139 0.43 6.85 -1.89
CA LEU A 139 1.75 6.92 -2.51
C LEU A 139 1.77 7.99 -3.61
N ALA A 140 0.76 8.01 -4.49
CA ALA A 140 0.68 8.98 -5.58
C ALA A 140 0.54 10.45 -5.10
N GLN A 141 0.01 10.69 -3.90
CA GLN A 141 -0.03 12.03 -3.29
C GLN A 141 1.35 12.52 -2.81
N GLY A 142 2.23 11.60 -2.39
CA GLY A 142 3.59 11.92 -1.97
C GLY A 142 4.60 12.10 -3.11
N LEU A 143 4.21 11.79 -4.36
CA LEU A 143 5.08 11.80 -5.54
C LEU A 143 4.79 12.99 -6.46
N ARG A 144 5.86 13.56 -7.02
CA ARG A 144 5.76 14.64 -8.03
C ARG A 144 5.33 14.08 -9.37
N VAL A 145 4.61 14.87 -10.17
CA VAL A 145 4.19 14.47 -11.52
C VAL A 145 5.30 14.80 -12.51
N TYR A 146 5.70 13.82 -13.31
CA TYR A 146 6.65 13.99 -14.40
C TYR A 146 5.92 14.12 -15.74
N GLY A 147 6.28 15.12 -16.56
CA GLY A 147 5.63 15.41 -17.84
C GLY A 147 4.25 16.09 -17.70
N SER A 148 4.11 17.04 -16.76
CA SER A 148 3.00 18.00 -16.76
C SER A 148 3.26 19.12 -17.76
N GLU A 149 2.20 19.65 -18.38
CA GLU A 149 2.26 20.74 -19.38
C GLU A 149 2.94 22.02 -18.85
N ASP A 150 3.09 22.17 -17.52
CA ASP A 150 3.83 23.28 -16.89
C ASP A 150 5.36 23.22 -17.12
N GLN A 151 5.87 22.24 -17.88
CA GLN A 151 7.25 22.20 -18.41
C GLN A 151 7.35 22.82 -19.82
N GLU A 152 6.37 23.64 -20.22
CA GLU A 152 6.57 24.59 -21.32
C GLU A 152 7.58 25.67 -20.88
N ASP A 153 8.68 25.77 -21.63
CA ASP A 153 9.71 26.82 -21.59
C ASP A 153 10.65 26.86 -20.38
N VAL A 154 11.43 25.79 -20.17
CA VAL A 154 12.79 25.97 -19.62
C VAL A 154 13.74 26.08 -20.81
N ASP A 155 14.23 27.30 -21.06
CA ASP A 155 15.23 27.60 -22.08
C ASP A 155 16.29 26.49 -22.18
N MET A 156 16.49 26.00 -23.39
CA MET A 156 17.59 25.14 -23.84
C MET A 156 18.93 25.87 -23.70
N ALA A 157 19.34 26.12 -22.46
CA ALA A 157 20.58 26.77 -22.10
C ALA A 157 21.16 26.08 -20.88
N ASP A 158 21.72 24.88 -21.08
CA ASP A 158 23.06 24.47 -20.59
C ASP A 158 23.24 22.96 -20.84
N SER A 159 23.48 22.56 -22.09
CA SER A 159 23.83 21.18 -22.50
C SER A 159 25.18 20.70 -21.95
N ASN A 160 25.74 21.34 -20.92
CA ASN A 160 27.04 21.03 -20.34
C ASN A 160 26.95 20.54 -18.88
N ARG A 161 25.75 20.41 -18.30
CA ARG A 161 25.59 19.67 -17.05
C ARG A 161 25.59 18.18 -17.37
N ARG A 162 26.75 17.54 -17.21
CA ARG A 162 26.85 16.08 -17.02
C ARG A 162 25.75 15.69 -16.02
N GLU A 163 24.75 14.95 -16.47
CA GLU A 163 23.81 14.31 -15.56
C GLU A 163 24.64 13.54 -14.53
N GLU A 164 24.59 13.97 -13.27
CA GLU A 164 25.18 13.18 -12.20
C GLU A 164 24.45 11.83 -12.21
N VAL A 165 25.18 10.79 -12.62
CA VAL A 165 24.65 9.43 -12.71
C VAL A 165 24.23 9.01 -11.30
N VAL A 166 22.95 9.18 -10.99
CA VAL A 166 22.39 8.77 -9.70
C VAL A 166 22.62 7.28 -9.54
N THR A 167 23.38 6.91 -8.53
CA THR A 167 23.73 5.53 -8.27
C THR A 167 22.48 4.75 -7.86
N ARG A 168 22.50 3.44 -8.10
CA ARG A 168 21.43 2.53 -7.69
C ARG A 168 21.12 2.66 -6.19
N ALA A 169 22.15 2.78 -5.35
CA ALA A 169 22.00 2.90 -3.90
C ALA A 169 21.23 4.17 -3.49
N GLU A 170 21.46 5.29 -4.18
CA GLU A 170 20.75 6.55 -3.93
C GLU A 170 19.28 6.44 -4.35
N ARG A 171 19.00 5.77 -5.47
CA ARG A 171 17.61 5.51 -5.91
C ARG A 171 16.86 4.64 -4.91
N GLU A 172 17.48 3.55 -4.46
CA GLU A 172 16.91 2.66 -3.44
C GLU A 172 16.73 3.38 -2.10
N GLY A 173 17.69 4.23 -1.72
CA GLY A 173 17.60 5.06 -0.51
C GLY A 173 16.44 6.04 -0.57
N ALA A 174 16.26 6.75 -1.68
CA ALA A 174 15.14 7.67 -1.89
C ALA A 174 13.79 6.94 -1.88
N LYS A 175 13.70 5.80 -2.58
CA LYS A 175 12.50 4.94 -2.57
C LYS A 175 12.14 4.49 -1.14
N LYS A 176 13.12 4.03 -0.36
CA LYS A 176 12.91 3.60 1.04
C LYS A 176 12.41 4.74 1.92
N LYS A 177 12.91 5.96 1.75
CA LYS A 177 12.42 7.14 2.48
C LYS A 177 10.94 7.39 2.21
N VAL A 178 10.53 7.37 0.94
CA VAL A 178 9.11 7.55 0.57
C VAL A 178 8.23 6.43 1.16
N ILE A 179 8.67 5.17 1.07
CA ILE A 179 7.91 4.02 1.62
C ILE A 179 7.83 4.05 3.15
N ALA A 180 8.81 4.64 3.83
CA ALA A 180 8.80 4.78 5.29
C ALA A 180 7.67 5.72 5.77
N ASP A 181 7.38 6.76 5.00
CA ASP A 181 6.34 7.76 5.32
C ASP A 181 4.92 7.28 4.99
N VAL A 182 4.79 6.18 4.23
CA VAL A 182 3.51 5.61 3.85
C VAL A 182 3.06 4.56 4.89
N PRO A 183 1.86 4.68 5.48
CA PRO A 183 1.36 3.82 6.56
C PRO A 183 0.85 2.45 6.09
N PHE A 184 1.63 1.79 5.23
CA PHE A 184 1.35 0.45 4.69
C PHE A 184 2.63 -0.41 4.67
N SER A 185 2.46 -1.71 4.44
CA SER A 185 3.53 -2.71 4.35
C SER A 185 4.46 -2.42 3.18
N GLU A 186 5.70 -2.90 3.28
CA GLU A 186 6.68 -2.68 2.22
C GLU A 186 6.29 -3.41 0.93
N ALA A 187 5.72 -4.63 1.01
CA ALA A 187 5.28 -5.35 -0.18
C ALA A 187 4.14 -4.63 -0.90
N GLU A 188 3.13 -4.14 -0.18
CA GLU A 188 2.01 -3.39 -0.78
C GLU A 188 2.49 -2.07 -1.39
N CYS A 189 3.39 -1.35 -0.70
CA CYS A 189 4.00 -0.13 -1.23
C CYS A 189 4.85 -0.40 -2.48
N ASN A 190 5.62 -1.49 -2.50
CA ASN A 190 6.40 -1.88 -3.67
C ASN A 190 5.51 -2.28 -4.84
N ALA A 191 4.43 -3.01 -4.59
CA ALA A 191 3.45 -3.35 -5.61
C ALA A 191 2.78 -2.09 -6.18
N ALA A 192 2.38 -1.15 -5.32
CA ALA A 192 1.80 0.14 -5.71
C ALA A 192 2.80 1.02 -6.47
N TRP A 193 4.08 1.01 -6.07
CA TRP A 193 5.16 1.72 -6.75
C TRP A 193 5.31 1.24 -8.20
N THR A 194 5.31 -0.08 -8.40
CA THR A 194 5.31 -0.67 -9.75
C THR A 194 4.01 -0.36 -10.49
N ASP A 195 2.87 -0.38 -9.81
CA ASP A 195 1.54 -0.12 -10.39
C ASP A 195 1.41 1.26 -11.05
N ILE A 196 1.91 2.30 -10.37
CA ILE A 196 1.89 3.68 -10.88
C ILE A 196 3.06 4.01 -11.81
N CYS A 197 3.96 3.05 -12.05
CA CYS A 197 5.23 3.23 -12.75
C CYS A 197 6.09 4.35 -12.13
N ALA A 198 6.13 4.42 -10.79
CA ALA A 198 6.95 5.40 -10.10
C ALA A 198 8.44 5.12 -10.32
N PHE A 199 9.23 6.18 -10.36
CA PHE A 199 10.68 6.09 -10.53
C PHE A 199 11.37 7.20 -9.76
N VAL A 200 12.69 7.04 -9.61
CA VAL A 200 13.53 8.01 -8.94
C VAL A 200 14.47 8.61 -9.96
N HIS A 201 14.54 9.94 -10.01
CA HIS A 201 15.36 10.68 -10.96
C HIS A 201 15.92 11.95 -10.31
N VAL A 202 16.91 12.57 -10.97
CA VAL A 202 17.44 13.87 -10.54
C VAL A 202 16.36 14.90 -10.75
N ASP A 203 16.13 15.70 -9.72
CA ASP A 203 15.30 16.88 -9.85
C ASP A 203 16.17 18.05 -10.32
N THR A 204 15.96 18.45 -11.56
CA THR A 204 16.62 19.63 -12.16
C THR A 204 16.20 20.93 -11.48
N GLU A 205 15.02 20.95 -10.83
CA GLU A 205 14.48 22.13 -10.16
C GLU A 205 15.01 22.31 -8.73
N SER A 206 15.26 21.21 -7.99
CA SER A 206 15.72 21.26 -6.60
C SER A 206 17.19 20.87 -6.41
N ASN A 207 18.08 21.69 -6.98
CA ASN A 207 19.51 21.67 -6.65
C ASN A 207 20.18 20.29 -6.88
N ASN A 208 19.76 19.56 -7.94
CA ASN A 208 20.20 18.21 -8.28
C ASN A 208 19.93 17.14 -7.19
N ASN A 209 18.95 17.36 -6.31
CA ASN A 209 18.56 16.31 -5.38
C ASN A 209 17.79 15.19 -6.09
N VAL A 210 17.98 13.98 -5.57
CA VAL A 210 17.26 12.78 -6.03
C VAL A 210 15.83 12.83 -5.50
N ALA A 211 14.85 12.86 -6.40
CA ALA A 211 13.42 12.89 -6.06
C ALA A 211 12.65 11.73 -6.68
N ALA A 212 11.51 11.41 -6.06
CA ALA A 212 10.62 10.37 -6.52
C ALA A 212 9.47 10.98 -7.35
N PHE A 213 9.27 10.42 -8.54
CA PHE A 213 8.33 10.91 -9.53
C PHE A 213 7.31 9.84 -9.92
N ARG A 214 6.12 10.29 -10.30
CA ARG A 214 5.11 9.51 -11.02
C ARG A 214 4.91 10.11 -12.41
N PRO A 215 4.98 9.32 -13.50
CA PRO A 215 4.74 9.84 -14.84
C PRO A 215 3.26 10.18 -15.05
N SER A 216 3.00 11.25 -15.80
CA SER A 216 1.66 11.57 -16.29
C SER A 216 1.16 10.49 -17.26
N ALA A 217 -0.16 10.35 -17.41
CA ALA A 217 -0.73 9.37 -18.33
C ALA A 217 -0.27 9.58 -19.78
N ARG A 218 -0.09 10.84 -20.20
CA ARG A 218 0.46 11.19 -21.50
C ARG A 218 1.91 10.72 -21.66
N MET A 219 2.75 11.04 -20.67
CA MET A 219 4.15 10.61 -20.68
C MET A 219 4.29 9.07 -20.72
N LYS A 220 3.43 8.34 -20.01
CA LYS A 220 3.38 6.86 -20.10
C LYS A 220 3.11 6.39 -21.52
N ILE A 221 2.14 6.99 -22.21
CA ILE A 221 1.79 6.64 -23.60
C ILE A 221 2.90 7.03 -24.56
N ASP A 222 3.52 8.20 -24.40
CA ASP A 222 4.56 8.66 -25.32
C ASP A 222 5.85 7.84 -25.17
N ALA A 223 6.25 7.52 -23.94
CA ALA A 223 7.33 6.57 -23.68
C ALA A 223 7.02 5.18 -24.28
N TRP A 224 5.79 4.68 -24.12
CA TRP A 224 5.38 3.41 -24.73
C TRP A 224 5.42 3.44 -26.27
N LYS A 225 4.97 4.53 -26.90
CA LYS A 225 5.08 4.70 -28.36
C LYS A 225 6.52 4.60 -28.84
N ARG A 226 7.46 5.23 -28.13
CA ARG A 226 8.90 5.17 -28.46
C ARG A 226 9.46 3.76 -28.29
N ILE A 227 9.08 3.06 -27.23
CA ILE A 227 9.43 1.65 -27.03
C ILE A 227 8.93 0.79 -28.20
N LEU A 228 7.66 0.97 -28.61
CA LEU A 228 7.08 0.24 -29.72
C LEU A 228 7.78 0.57 -31.04
N GLN A 229 8.05 1.84 -31.32
CA GLN A 229 8.78 2.26 -32.53
C GLN A 229 10.19 1.66 -32.58
N GLY A 230 10.95 1.75 -31.48
CA GLY A 230 12.28 1.15 -31.37
C GLY A 230 12.24 -0.37 -31.58
N SER A 231 11.25 -1.06 -31.00
CA SER A 231 11.09 -2.51 -31.20
C SER A 231 10.84 -2.88 -32.67
N VAL A 232 10.05 -2.09 -33.39
CA VAL A 232 9.76 -2.34 -34.82
C VAL A 232 11.00 -2.05 -35.66
N LEU A 233 11.71 -0.95 -35.40
CA LEU A 233 12.91 -0.56 -36.14
C LEU A 233 14.03 -1.61 -36.03
N GLN A 234 14.28 -2.11 -34.81
CA GLN A 234 15.32 -3.11 -34.55
C GLN A 234 14.80 -4.56 -34.65
N SER A 235 13.56 -4.76 -35.11
CA SER A 235 12.92 -6.08 -35.27
C SER A 235 12.95 -6.93 -33.97
N ILE A 236 12.75 -6.29 -32.81
CA ILE A 236 12.67 -6.94 -31.51
C ILE A 236 11.24 -7.47 -31.30
N ASP A 237 11.12 -8.78 -31.13
CA ASP A 237 9.84 -9.44 -30.88
C ASP A 237 9.43 -9.29 -29.41
N LEU A 238 8.49 -8.39 -29.14
CA LEU A 238 7.95 -8.12 -27.81
C LEU A 238 7.05 -9.24 -27.26
N GLU A 239 6.66 -10.21 -28.08
CA GLU A 239 5.87 -11.38 -27.66
C GLU A 239 6.73 -12.50 -27.08
N LYS A 240 8.04 -12.40 -27.27
CA LYS A 240 9.02 -13.38 -26.83
C LYS A 240 9.94 -12.75 -25.79
N GLN A 241 10.86 -13.57 -25.32
CA GLN A 241 11.92 -13.11 -24.44
C GLN A 241 12.85 -12.16 -25.20
N PHE A 242 13.01 -10.94 -24.69
CA PHE A 242 13.95 -9.95 -25.23
C PHE A 242 14.89 -9.42 -24.13
N LEU A 243 15.99 -8.82 -24.56
CA LEU A 243 16.94 -8.13 -23.70
C LEU A 243 16.46 -6.69 -23.48
N ALA A 244 16.20 -6.28 -22.23
CA ALA A 244 15.72 -4.92 -21.96
C ALA A 244 16.73 -3.84 -22.36
N ASN A 245 18.03 -4.17 -22.30
CA ASN A 245 19.08 -3.26 -22.74
C ASN A 245 19.11 -3.07 -24.25
N ASP A 246 18.80 -4.11 -25.03
CA ASP A 246 18.73 -4.00 -26.48
C ASP A 246 17.50 -3.19 -26.89
N LEU A 247 16.39 -3.37 -26.18
CA LEU A 247 15.19 -2.56 -26.38
C LEU A 247 15.42 -1.09 -26.02
N TRP A 248 16.18 -0.80 -24.96
CA TRP A 248 16.55 0.58 -24.63
C TRP A 248 17.44 1.23 -25.71
N LYS A 249 18.45 0.50 -26.20
CA LYS A 249 19.28 0.99 -27.31
C LYS A 249 18.44 1.26 -28.55
N ALA A 250 17.47 0.40 -28.82
CA ALA A 250 16.52 0.60 -29.91
C ALA A 250 15.65 1.86 -29.76
N VAL A 251 15.40 2.31 -28.53
CA VAL A 251 14.67 3.56 -28.23
C VAL A 251 15.53 4.80 -28.46
N LEU A 252 16.83 4.72 -28.18
CA LEU A 252 17.77 5.82 -28.40
C LEU A 252 18.02 6.11 -29.89
N GLY A 253 17.86 5.08 -30.75
CA GLY A 253 18.14 5.21 -32.18
C GLY A 253 19.62 5.10 -32.52
N ASP A 254 19.92 4.95 -33.81
CA ASP A 254 21.28 4.97 -34.35
C ASP A 254 21.58 6.38 -34.87
N ASP A 255 21.66 7.38 -33.97
CA ASP A 255 22.06 8.72 -34.38
C ASP A 255 23.59 8.74 -34.56
N ASP A 256 24.02 8.68 -35.81
CA ASP A 256 25.41 8.70 -36.31
C ASP A 256 26.17 10.01 -35.94
N ASP A 257 25.47 10.98 -35.34
CA ASP A 257 25.93 12.33 -35.00
C ASP A 257 26.31 12.53 -33.51
N GLY A 258 26.46 11.45 -32.74
CA GLY A 258 27.20 11.45 -31.46
C GLY A 258 26.55 12.16 -30.27
N GLU A 259 25.34 12.69 -30.41
CA GLU A 259 24.50 13.18 -29.31
C GLU A 259 23.32 12.22 -29.11
N GLU A 260 23.52 11.18 -28.29
CA GLU A 260 22.44 10.26 -27.85
C GLU A 260 21.44 11.04 -26.98
N GLU A 261 20.50 11.78 -27.58
CA GLU A 261 19.48 12.53 -26.83
C GLU A 261 18.46 11.54 -26.24
N GLU A 262 18.52 11.31 -24.92
CA GLU A 262 17.57 10.42 -24.24
C GLU A 262 16.14 11.01 -24.34
N PRO A 263 15.18 10.34 -25.02
CA PRO A 263 13.85 10.89 -25.22
C PRO A 263 13.04 10.99 -23.93
N PHE A 264 13.44 10.23 -22.91
CA PHE A 264 12.93 10.26 -21.55
C PHE A 264 13.91 9.50 -20.64
N PRO A 265 13.89 9.70 -19.31
CA PRO A 265 14.89 9.08 -18.43
C PRO A 265 14.84 7.55 -18.44
N ARG A 266 16.00 6.88 -18.47
CA ARG A 266 16.09 5.41 -18.32
C ARG A 266 15.28 4.83 -17.13
N PRO A 267 15.22 5.45 -15.93
CA PRO A 267 14.40 4.95 -14.84
C PRO A 267 12.90 4.84 -15.16
N LEU A 268 12.37 5.69 -16.04
CA LEU A 268 10.99 5.61 -16.51
C LEU A 268 10.79 4.40 -17.44
N PHE A 269 11.74 4.14 -18.33
CA PHE A 269 11.74 2.92 -19.15
C PHE A 269 11.71 1.66 -18.28
N ASP A 270 12.61 1.56 -17.31
CA ASP A 270 12.67 0.40 -16.42
C ASP A 270 11.38 0.26 -15.59
N ALA A 271 10.77 1.37 -15.16
CA ALA A 271 9.50 1.36 -14.42
C ALA A 271 8.33 0.87 -15.29
N LEU A 272 8.26 1.31 -16.55
CA LEU A 272 7.25 0.85 -17.51
C LEU A 272 7.40 -0.64 -17.82
N LEU A 273 8.62 -1.11 -18.08
CA LEU A 273 8.87 -2.53 -18.31
C LEU A 273 8.53 -3.37 -17.07
N ASN A 274 8.97 -2.98 -15.88
CA ASN A 274 8.65 -3.71 -14.65
C ASN A 274 7.14 -3.84 -14.39
N ARG A 275 6.34 -2.88 -14.88
CA ARG A 275 4.88 -2.94 -14.79
C ARG A 275 4.27 -3.97 -15.74
N LEU A 276 4.82 -4.08 -16.95
CA LEU A 276 4.25 -4.85 -18.06
C LEU A 276 4.82 -6.28 -18.16
N VAL A 277 5.96 -6.54 -17.51
CA VAL A 277 6.60 -7.85 -17.49
C VAL A 277 5.78 -8.88 -16.72
N GLU A 278 5.72 -10.10 -17.26
CA GLU A 278 5.10 -11.25 -16.62
C GLU A 278 5.73 -11.53 -15.25
N LYS A 279 4.91 -11.47 -14.18
CA LYS A 279 5.37 -11.69 -12.80
C LYS A 279 5.59 -13.19 -12.54
N THR A 280 6.68 -13.73 -13.08
CA THR A 280 7.16 -15.06 -12.67
C THR A 280 7.75 -14.92 -11.27
N GLY A 281 7.41 -15.84 -10.34
CA GLY A 281 7.60 -15.74 -8.88
C GLY A 281 9.01 -15.47 -8.31
N SER A 282 10.00 -15.18 -9.16
CA SER A 282 11.29 -14.63 -8.79
C SER A 282 11.59 -13.46 -9.73
N GLN A 283 11.26 -12.22 -9.31
CA GLN A 283 11.71 -11.03 -10.05
C GLN A 283 13.24 -10.94 -9.92
N PRO A 284 14.00 -11.03 -11.01
CA PRO A 284 15.42 -10.75 -10.94
C PRO A 284 15.64 -9.27 -10.62
N LEU A 285 16.65 -8.99 -9.80
CA LEU A 285 17.09 -7.64 -9.41
C LEU A 285 17.52 -6.76 -10.60
N GLU A 286 17.64 -7.36 -11.80
CA GLU A 286 17.91 -6.71 -13.08
C GLU A 286 17.01 -7.32 -14.16
N LEU A 287 16.29 -6.47 -14.88
CA LEU A 287 15.51 -6.82 -16.07
C LEU A 287 16.43 -7.19 -17.25
N LYS A 288 17.34 -8.14 -17.07
CA LYS A 288 18.24 -8.54 -18.15
C LYS A 288 17.45 -9.15 -19.30
N TRP A 289 16.52 -10.04 -18.95
CA TRP A 289 15.60 -10.69 -19.88
C TRP A 289 14.18 -10.49 -19.42
N SER A 290 13.31 -10.14 -20.35
CA SER A 290 11.93 -9.77 -20.08
C SER A 290 10.97 -10.43 -21.07
N ASN A 291 9.79 -10.80 -20.60
CA ASN A 291 8.64 -11.17 -21.41
C ASN A 291 7.45 -10.32 -20.95
N LEU A 292 6.69 -9.77 -21.89
CA LEU A 292 5.52 -8.96 -21.57
C LEU A 292 4.31 -9.87 -21.33
N ASP A 293 3.54 -9.55 -20.29
CA ASP A 293 2.21 -10.12 -20.11
C ASP A 293 1.27 -9.47 -21.13
N LYS A 294 0.86 -10.25 -22.13
CA LYS A 294 -0.03 -9.80 -23.21
C LYS A 294 -1.33 -9.20 -22.65
N ASP A 295 -2.01 -9.91 -21.75
CA ASP A 295 -3.33 -9.50 -21.27
C ASP A 295 -3.23 -8.29 -20.34
N ALA A 296 -2.20 -8.24 -19.48
CA ALA A 296 -1.96 -7.09 -18.62
C ALA A 296 -1.55 -5.85 -19.44
N SER A 297 -0.72 -6.03 -20.47
CA SER A 297 -0.25 -4.94 -21.32
C SER A 297 -1.38 -4.33 -22.15
N ILE A 298 -2.21 -5.16 -22.79
CA ILE A 298 -3.36 -4.68 -23.57
C ILE A 298 -4.29 -3.84 -22.68
N LYS A 299 -4.66 -4.37 -21.51
CA LYS A 299 -5.51 -3.67 -20.53
C LYS A 299 -4.91 -2.34 -20.11
N TRP A 300 -3.64 -2.36 -19.69
CA TRP A 300 -2.96 -1.18 -19.18
C TRP A 300 -2.82 -0.09 -20.22
N ILE A 301 -2.46 -0.42 -21.47
CA ILE A 301 -2.35 0.56 -22.56
C ILE A 301 -3.70 1.21 -22.84
N GLY A 302 -4.77 0.41 -22.88
CA GLY A 302 -6.13 0.91 -23.13
C GLY A 302 -6.61 1.86 -22.04
N GLU A 303 -6.42 1.48 -20.77
CA GLU A 303 -6.76 2.35 -19.63
C GLU A 303 -5.92 3.62 -19.59
N THR A 304 -4.61 3.51 -19.79
CA THR A 304 -3.69 4.66 -19.77
C THR A 304 -3.99 5.63 -20.91
N TYR A 305 -4.40 5.13 -22.08
CA TYR A 305 -4.82 5.97 -23.20
C TYR A 305 -6.09 6.74 -22.87
N LEU A 306 -7.09 6.09 -22.26
CA LEU A 306 -8.30 6.77 -21.81
C LEU A 306 -7.99 7.82 -20.75
N GLU A 307 -7.11 7.52 -19.80
CA GLU A 307 -6.67 8.47 -18.78
C GLU A 307 -5.96 9.69 -19.42
N ALA A 308 -5.18 9.49 -20.48
CA ALA A 308 -4.41 10.54 -21.15
C ALA A 308 -5.25 11.47 -22.05
N PHE A 309 -6.19 10.89 -22.83
CA PHE A 309 -6.90 11.60 -23.90
C PHE A 309 -8.37 11.87 -23.59
N ALA A 310 -8.99 11.07 -22.72
CA ALA A 310 -10.38 11.24 -22.30
C ALA A 310 -10.56 11.20 -20.77
N PRO A 311 -9.80 12.03 -19.99
CA PRO A 311 -9.83 11.99 -18.53
C PRO A 311 -11.17 12.43 -17.91
N VAL A 312 -11.97 13.17 -18.66
CA VAL A 312 -13.25 13.76 -18.23
C VAL A 312 -14.28 13.66 -19.35
N GLU A 313 -15.56 13.77 -19.00
CA GLU A 313 -16.68 13.70 -19.97
C GLU A 313 -16.58 14.75 -21.08
N ARG A 314 -16.04 15.93 -20.77
CA ARG A 314 -15.84 17.01 -21.74
C ARG A 314 -14.80 16.69 -22.81
N SER A 315 -13.93 15.72 -22.53
CA SER A 315 -12.86 15.24 -23.40
C SER A 315 -13.17 13.84 -23.94
N ALA A 316 -14.45 13.43 -23.93
CA ALA A 316 -14.83 12.11 -24.41
C ALA A 316 -14.44 11.94 -25.88
N ILE A 317 -13.86 10.78 -26.18
CA ILE A 317 -13.38 10.42 -27.52
C ILE A 317 -14.36 9.47 -28.19
N GLY A 318 -14.39 9.48 -29.52
CA GLY A 318 -15.23 8.55 -30.27
C GLY A 318 -14.80 7.10 -30.02
N ARG A 319 -15.74 6.18 -29.81
CA ARG A 319 -15.45 4.75 -29.57
C ARG A 319 -14.60 4.14 -30.68
N SER A 320 -14.91 4.46 -31.94
CA SER A 320 -14.15 3.96 -33.10
C SER A 320 -12.76 4.58 -33.18
N GLU A 321 -12.63 5.85 -32.80
CA GLU A 321 -11.34 6.56 -32.75
C GLU A 321 -10.44 5.96 -31.67
N PHE A 322 -10.99 5.73 -30.48
CA PHE A 322 -10.30 5.05 -29.39
C PHE A 322 -9.82 3.66 -29.80
N LEU A 323 -10.70 2.82 -30.34
CA LEU A 323 -10.33 1.45 -30.71
C LEU A 323 -9.23 1.42 -31.78
N ARG A 324 -9.24 2.37 -32.72
CA ARG A 324 -8.17 2.50 -33.71
C ARG A 324 -6.86 2.91 -33.05
N ALA A 325 -6.86 3.99 -32.26
CA ALA A 325 -5.66 4.49 -31.61
C ALA A 325 -5.07 3.48 -30.62
N TRP A 326 -5.92 2.76 -29.88
CA TRP A 326 -5.48 1.70 -28.98
C TRP A 326 -4.84 0.54 -29.75
N LYS A 327 -5.41 0.11 -30.88
CA LYS A 327 -4.82 -0.93 -31.74
C LYS A 327 -3.48 -0.50 -32.33
N ASP A 328 -3.34 0.77 -32.70
CA ASP A 328 -2.09 1.30 -33.24
C ASP A 328 -0.96 1.31 -32.19
N LEU A 329 -1.31 1.33 -30.90
CA LEU A 329 -0.38 1.26 -29.77
C LEU A 329 -0.02 -0.18 -29.34
N LEU A 330 -0.45 -1.19 -30.08
CA LEU A 330 -0.16 -2.59 -29.78
C LEU A 330 0.73 -3.23 -30.85
N PRO A 331 1.57 -4.21 -30.47
CA PRO A 331 2.22 -5.12 -31.42
C PRO A 331 1.20 -5.72 -32.39
N GLU A 332 1.60 -5.98 -33.63
CA GLU A 332 0.68 -6.37 -34.70
C GLU A 332 -0.18 -7.59 -34.35
N ALA A 333 0.41 -8.61 -33.74
CA ALA A 333 -0.31 -9.84 -33.37
C ALA A 333 -1.23 -9.68 -32.14
N TRP A 334 -1.22 -8.53 -31.46
CA TRP A 334 -2.12 -8.24 -30.32
C TRP A 334 -3.32 -7.38 -30.71
N ARG A 335 -3.33 -6.78 -31.91
CA ARG A 335 -4.37 -5.84 -32.36
C ARG A 335 -5.78 -6.43 -32.35
N ASP A 336 -5.91 -7.72 -32.62
CA ASP A 336 -7.21 -8.40 -32.64
C ASP A 336 -7.77 -8.66 -31.24
N ALA A 337 -6.92 -8.69 -30.23
CA ALA A 337 -7.33 -8.87 -28.83
C ALA A 337 -7.82 -7.56 -28.17
N ALA A 338 -7.60 -6.40 -28.80
CA ALA A 338 -8.07 -5.12 -28.27
C ALA A 338 -9.60 -4.95 -28.47
N SER A 339 -10.35 -5.20 -27.41
CA SER A 339 -11.79 -4.96 -27.34
C SER A 339 -12.17 -4.27 -26.01
N LEU A 340 -13.32 -3.58 -26.00
CA LEU A 340 -13.79 -2.93 -24.77
C LEU A 340 -14.06 -3.92 -23.62
N ASP A 341 -14.37 -5.17 -23.95
CA ASP A 341 -14.65 -6.22 -22.96
C ASP A 341 -13.39 -6.65 -22.18
N VAL A 342 -12.21 -6.35 -22.73
CA VAL A 342 -10.92 -6.61 -22.07
C VAL A 342 -10.62 -5.58 -20.99
N LEU A 343 -11.16 -4.37 -21.09
CA LEU A 343 -10.92 -3.31 -20.11
C LEU A 343 -11.54 -3.67 -18.74
N PRO A 344 -10.91 -3.27 -17.62
CA PRO A 344 -11.46 -3.53 -16.29
C PRO A 344 -12.88 -3.00 -16.11
N ALA A 345 -13.69 -3.71 -15.33
CA ALA A 345 -15.08 -3.32 -15.10
C ALA A 345 -15.18 -1.89 -14.54
N ASN A 346 -16.11 -1.10 -15.09
CA ASN A 346 -16.33 0.31 -14.76
C ASN A 346 -15.14 1.23 -15.08
N SER A 347 -14.17 0.81 -15.91
CA SER A 347 -13.02 1.64 -16.29
C SER A 347 -13.35 2.81 -17.20
N TYR A 348 -14.45 2.69 -17.93
CA TYR A 348 -14.96 3.71 -18.83
C TYR A 348 -16.45 3.93 -18.59
N LYS A 349 -16.90 5.13 -18.91
CA LYS A 349 -18.32 5.48 -19.04
C LYS A 349 -18.57 6.00 -20.44
N SER A 350 -19.78 5.80 -20.93
CA SER A 350 -20.24 6.31 -22.22
C SER A 350 -21.21 7.46 -21.96
N PRO A 351 -20.78 8.73 -22.10
CA PRO A 351 -21.67 9.88 -22.04
C PRO A 351 -22.73 9.80 -23.15
N ASP A 352 -22.33 9.35 -24.33
CA ASP A 352 -23.20 9.11 -25.50
C ASP A 352 -22.96 7.71 -26.08
N PRO A 353 -23.86 7.18 -26.93
CA PRO A 353 -23.69 5.85 -27.55
C PRO A 353 -22.41 5.68 -28.40
N VAL A 354 -21.79 6.80 -28.79
CA VAL A 354 -20.64 6.86 -29.70
C VAL A 354 -19.38 7.35 -28.99
N SER A 355 -19.48 7.86 -27.75
CA SER A 355 -18.37 8.47 -27.02
C SER A 355 -18.01 7.66 -25.78
N ILE A 356 -16.74 7.70 -25.37
CA ILE A 356 -16.25 7.07 -24.14
C ILE A 356 -15.30 8.02 -23.40
N CYS A 357 -15.30 7.92 -22.07
CA CYS A 357 -14.31 8.60 -21.23
C CYS A 357 -13.92 7.76 -20.03
N PHE A 358 -12.76 8.09 -19.46
CA PHE A 358 -12.16 7.39 -18.34
C PHE A 358 -12.92 7.62 -17.03
N VAL A 359 -12.99 6.57 -16.22
CA VAL A 359 -13.52 6.64 -14.85
C VAL A 359 -12.38 6.33 -13.89
N LYS A 360 -12.05 7.30 -13.03
CA LYS A 360 -11.00 7.16 -12.01
C LYS A 360 -11.36 6.06 -11.02
N GLU A 361 -10.36 5.36 -10.51
CA GLU A 361 -10.54 4.24 -9.58
C GLU A 361 -11.37 4.60 -8.33
N SER A 362 -11.21 5.83 -7.83
CA SER A 362 -12.02 6.36 -6.72
C SER A 362 -13.50 6.54 -7.04
N GLU A 363 -13.85 6.71 -8.32
CA GLU A 363 -15.23 6.73 -8.81
C GLU A 363 -15.75 5.32 -9.11
N ARG A 364 -14.88 4.40 -9.55
CA ARG A 364 -15.21 2.98 -9.74
C ARG A 364 -15.67 2.33 -8.43
N HIS A 365 -15.01 2.62 -7.31
CA HIS A 365 -15.39 2.08 -6.00
C HIS A 365 -16.76 2.61 -5.54
N LYS A 366 -17.06 3.89 -5.82
CA LYS A 366 -18.39 4.48 -5.58
C LYS A 366 -19.48 3.82 -6.43
N LEU A 367 -19.18 3.54 -7.71
CA LEU A 367 -20.09 2.87 -8.63
C LEU A 367 -20.32 1.40 -8.25
N LYS A 368 -19.28 0.70 -7.79
CA LYS A 368 -19.39 -0.68 -7.28
C LYS A 368 -20.28 -0.73 -6.03
N LYS A 369 -20.06 0.18 -5.08
CA LYS A 369 -20.89 0.31 -3.87
C LYS A 369 -22.33 0.73 -4.16
N ALA A 370 -22.56 1.54 -5.20
CA ALA A 370 -23.90 1.90 -5.68
C ALA A 370 -24.60 0.74 -6.39
N GLY A 371 -23.86 -0.07 -7.16
CA GLY A 371 -24.36 -1.26 -7.85
C GLY A 371 -24.72 -2.41 -6.90
N GLU A 372 -23.91 -2.63 -5.86
CA GLU A 372 -24.23 -3.58 -4.77
C GLU A 372 -25.41 -3.11 -3.91
N GLY A 373 -25.71 -1.80 -3.90
CA GLY A 373 -26.94 -1.24 -3.32
C GLY A 373 -28.18 -1.33 -4.23
N ALA A 374 -28.01 -1.64 -5.52
CA ALA A 374 -29.09 -1.63 -6.52
C ALA A 374 -29.74 -3.00 -6.75
N THR A 375 -29.13 -4.11 -6.30
CA THR A 375 -29.77 -5.45 -6.32
C THR A 375 -30.71 -5.70 -5.14
N GLY A 376 -30.96 -4.68 -4.31
CA GLY A 376 -31.94 -4.67 -3.23
C GLY A 376 -32.98 -3.53 -3.33
N ALA A 377 -33.29 -3.03 -4.53
CA ALA A 377 -34.31 -1.99 -4.70
C ALA A 377 -35.71 -2.60 -4.88
N GLY A 378 -36.28 -3.03 -3.76
CA GLY A 378 -37.66 -3.52 -3.66
C GLY A 378 -38.34 -3.17 -2.35
N ALA A 379 -38.03 -2.03 -1.72
CA ALA A 379 -38.95 -1.35 -0.79
C ALA A 379 -38.46 0.05 -0.42
N ALA A 380 -39.35 1.01 -0.70
CA ALA A 380 -39.42 2.40 -0.27
C ALA A 380 -38.50 2.88 0.87
N THR A 381 -37.87 4.02 0.60
CA THR A 381 -37.29 4.96 1.55
C THR A 381 -38.25 5.33 2.69
N THR A 382 -37.84 5.08 3.93
CA THR A 382 -38.20 5.93 5.08
C THR A 382 -36.97 6.15 5.97
N LYS A 383 -36.51 7.39 6.02
CA LYS A 383 -35.56 7.91 6.99
C LYS A 383 -36.06 7.61 8.41
N ASN A 384 -35.33 6.82 9.19
CA ASN A 384 -35.63 6.64 10.61
C ASN A 384 -34.41 6.95 11.47
N SER A 385 -34.11 8.26 11.57
CA SER A 385 -33.51 8.81 12.78
C SER A 385 -34.65 8.96 13.79
N ARG A 386 -34.74 8.05 14.78
CA ARG A 386 -35.38 8.36 16.08
C ARG A 386 -35.27 7.23 17.10
N ASN A 387 -34.66 7.60 18.24
CA ASN A 387 -35.01 7.22 19.62
C ASN A 387 -34.95 5.75 20.03
N TRP A 388 -33.76 5.36 20.49
CA TRP A 388 -33.51 4.16 21.31
C TRP A 388 -34.41 4.07 22.57
N HIS A 389 -34.83 5.20 23.14
CA HIS A 389 -35.65 5.25 24.35
C HIS A 389 -37.09 4.72 24.17
N GLU A 390 -37.61 4.59 22.95
CA GLU A 390 -38.95 4.03 22.73
C GLU A 390 -38.97 2.49 22.76
N ARG A 391 -37.86 1.81 22.45
CA ARG A 391 -37.80 0.33 22.42
C ARG A 391 -37.90 -0.33 23.81
N PHE A 392 -37.65 0.40 24.90
CA PHE A 392 -37.71 -0.16 26.26
C PHE A 392 -39.04 0.09 26.98
N ARG A 393 -39.94 0.94 26.47
CA ARG A 393 -41.28 1.11 27.08
C ARG A 393 -42.23 -0.04 26.75
N SER A 394 -42.02 -0.75 25.65
CA SER A 394 -42.88 -1.87 25.24
C SER A 394 -42.60 -3.19 25.98
N GLN A 395 -41.62 -3.23 26.89
CA GLN A 395 -41.28 -4.43 27.67
C GLN A 395 -41.64 -4.37 29.16
N ARG A 396 -42.40 -3.37 29.61
CA ARG A 396 -43.02 -3.40 30.95
C ARG A 396 -44.52 -3.60 30.81
N LYS A 397 -44.92 -4.86 30.88
CA LYS A 397 -46.26 -5.27 31.29
C LYS A 397 -46.14 -5.95 32.65
#